data_AF-A0A4Q1T9Y0-F1
#
_entry.id   AF-A0A4Q1T9Y0-F1
#
_cell.length_a   1.000
_cell.length_b   1.000
_cell.length_c   1.000
_cell.angle_alpha   90.00
_cell.angle_beta   90.00
_cell.angle_gamma   90.00
#
_symmetry.space_group_name_H-M   'P 1'
#
loop_
_entity.id
_entity.type
_entity.pdbx_description
1 polymer ?
#
loop_
_entity_poly.entity_id
_entity_poly.type
_entity_poly.pdbx_seq_one_letter_code
_entity_poly.pdbx_strand_id
1 'polypeptide(L)'
;METASAEEPRERSEAGQNTQLIVLEKEHQRFYDKLRSKVEEFLKKQTGDKADSAAKYILLAPDLFVLFARLLQDKRVPTKSKAMAGVVVAYFLSPLDVMPEILLGPIGFLDDIILAAYALSRMMNEVDKHVLLEHWNGEADLLETVQELLKKAEELVDNKVLGTIKNLLNKK
;
A
#
# COMPACT_ATOMS: atom_id res chain seq x y z
N MET A 1 -62.44 -16.17 35.33
CA MET A 1 -62.08 -15.93 33.92
C MET A 1 -61.54 -14.52 33.84
N GLU A 2 -60.34 -14.22 34.32
CA GLU A 2 -59.04 -14.83 34.00
C GLU A 2 -58.78 -14.76 32.49
N THR A 3 -58.09 -13.70 32.07
CA THR A 3 -56.76 -13.82 31.47
C THR A 3 -55.99 -12.54 31.78
N ALA A 4 -54.92 -12.70 32.55
CA ALA A 4 -53.82 -11.76 32.60
C ALA A 4 -52.99 -11.90 31.31
N SER A 5 -52.49 -10.81 30.76
CA SER A 5 -51.28 -10.86 29.94
C SER A 5 -50.50 -9.56 30.17
N ALA A 6 -49.26 -9.76 30.57
CA ALA A 6 -48.36 -8.79 31.14
C ALA A 6 -47.93 -7.71 30.15
N GLU A 7 -47.82 -6.48 30.63
CA GLU A 7 -46.96 -5.47 30.03
C GLU A 7 -45.50 -5.87 30.27
N GLU A 8 -44.78 -6.24 29.22
CA GLU A 8 -43.32 -6.33 29.22
C GLU A 8 -42.65 -5.08 28.61
N PRO A 9 -41.39 -4.79 29.00
CA PRO A 9 -40.79 -3.46 28.93
C PRO A 9 -40.07 -3.16 27.60
N ARG A 10 -39.85 -1.86 27.39
CA ARG A 10 -39.14 -1.21 26.27
C ARG A 10 -37.81 -1.89 25.88
N GLU A 11 -37.69 -2.30 24.62
CA GLU A 11 -36.41 -2.51 23.95
C GLU A 11 -36.25 -1.60 22.71
N ARG A 12 -35.40 -0.58 22.93
CA ARG A 12 -34.40 0.02 22.05
C ARG A 12 -34.58 -0.15 20.53
N SER A 13 -34.76 0.99 19.84
CA SER A 13 -34.71 1.04 18.37
C SER A 13 -33.36 0.56 17.85
N GLU A 14 -33.36 -0.61 17.22
CA GLU A 14 -32.26 -1.09 16.41
C GLU A 14 -32.26 -0.32 15.08
N ALA A 15 -31.47 0.74 15.03
CA ALA A 15 -31.02 1.33 13.77
C ALA A 15 -30.10 0.31 13.07
N GLY A 16 -30.73 -0.64 12.38
CA GLY A 16 -30.08 -1.65 11.56
C GLY A 16 -29.17 -0.99 10.53
N GLN A 17 -27.90 -1.29 10.68
CA GLN A 17 -26.78 -0.67 10.02
C GLN A 17 -26.85 -0.89 8.51
N ASN A 18 -26.86 0.25 7.82
CA ASN A 18 -26.77 0.37 6.38
C ASN A 18 -25.33 0.08 5.94
N THR A 19 -24.86 -1.16 6.11
CA THR A 19 -23.58 -1.60 5.56
C THR A 19 -23.84 -2.12 4.16
N GLN A 20 -24.01 -1.19 3.22
CA GLN A 20 -23.77 -1.50 1.82
C GLN A 20 -22.29 -1.90 1.71
N LEU A 21 -22.02 -3.20 1.80
CA LEU A 21 -20.80 -3.79 1.28
C LEU A 21 -20.70 -3.33 -0.17
N ILE A 22 -19.79 -2.39 -0.43
CA ILE A 22 -19.40 -2.01 -1.77
C ILE A 22 -18.64 -3.22 -2.34
N VAL A 23 -19.40 -4.19 -2.84
CA VAL A 23 -18.88 -5.27 -3.68
C VAL A 23 -18.47 -4.60 -4.98
N LEU A 24 -17.17 -4.32 -5.11
CA LEU A 24 -16.63 -3.66 -6.30
C LEU A 24 -16.79 -4.56 -7.53
N GLU A 25 -17.19 -3.88 -8.60
CA GLU A 25 -17.39 -4.35 -9.95
C GLU A 25 -16.13 -5.08 -10.48
N LYS A 26 -16.34 -6.29 -11.02
CA LYS A 26 -15.32 -7.29 -11.45
C LYS A 26 -14.30 -6.80 -12.49
N GLU A 27 -14.40 -5.56 -12.98
CA GLU A 27 -13.55 -5.03 -14.04
C GLU A 27 -12.17 -4.57 -13.53
N HIS A 28 -12.11 -4.00 -12.32
CA HIS A 28 -10.86 -3.47 -11.75
C HIS A 28 -9.88 -4.55 -11.26
N GLN A 29 -10.40 -5.70 -10.79
CA GLN A 29 -9.56 -6.86 -10.44
C GLN A 29 -8.74 -7.34 -11.65
N ARG A 30 -9.36 -7.36 -12.84
CA ARG A 30 -8.71 -7.87 -14.07
C ARG A 30 -7.50 -7.05 -14.51
N PHE A 31 -7.47 -5.74 -14.25
CA PHE A 31 -6.31 -4.91 -14.58
C PHE A 31 -5.15 -5.21 -13.65
N TYR A 32 -5.44 -5.26 -12.35
CA TYR A 32 -4.44 -5.59 -11.32
C TYR A 32 -3.87 -6.99 -11.51
N ASP A 33 -4.72 -8.00 -11.72
CA ASP A 33 -4.27 -9.39 -11.91
C ASP A 33 -3.31 -9.48 -13.10
N LYS A 34 -3.57 -8.71 -14.16
CA LYS A 34 -2.68 -8.61 -15.33
C LYS A 34 -1.38 -7.90 -15.02
N LEU A 35 -1.41 -6.82 -14.25
CA LEU A 35 -0.20 -6.09 -13.86
C LEU A 35 0.69 -6.96 -12.96
N ARG A 36 0.12 -7.55 -11.90
CA ARG A 36 0.81 -8.47 -11.00
C ARG A 36 1.41 -9.65 -11.76
N SER A 37 0.62 -10.30 -12.63
CA SER A 37 1.10 -11.43 -13.43
C SER A 37 2.28 -11.06 -14.34
N LYS A 38 2.27 -9.88 -14.97
CA LYS A 38 3.39 -9.40 -15.80
C LYS A 38 4.65 -9.12 -14.98
N VAL A 39 4.48 -8.54 -13.79
CA VAL A 39 5.58 -8.28 -12.86
C VAL A 39 6.19 -9.60 -12.38
N GLU A 40 5.37 -10.57 -11.94
CA GLU A 40 5.82 -11.90 -11.55
C GLU A 40 6.58 -12.62 -12.68
N GLU A 41 6.08 -12.53 -13.91
CA GLU A 41 6.72 -13.13 -15.10
C GLU A 41 8.07 -12.46 -15.42
N PHE A 42 8.15 -11.13 -15.35
CA PHE A 42 9.39 -10.39 -15.54
C PHE A 42 10.45 -10.76 -14.50
N LEU A 43 10.05 -10.88 -13.22
CA LEU A 43 10.94 -11.27 -12.12
C LEU A 43 11.46 -12.69 -12.29
N LYS A 44 10.61 -13.65 -12.64
CA LYS A 44 11.04 -15.03 -12.94
C LYS A 44 12.06 -15.08 -14.06
N LYS A 45 11.95 -14.19 -15.05
CA LYS A 45 12.84 -14.13 -16.21
C LYS A 45 14.20 -13.49 -15.91
N GLN A 46 14.29 -12.56 -14.96
CA GLN A 46 15.49 -11.75 -14.74
C GLN A 46 16.37 -12.20 -13.53
N THR A 47 15.80 -12.84 -12.50
CA THR A 47 16.51 -12.99 -11.20
C THR A 47 16.77 -14.42 -10.68
N GLY A 48 16.26 -15.50 -11.30
CA GLY A 48 16.51 -16.88 -10.84
C GLY A 48 16.17 -17.11 -9.35
N ASP A 49 16.88 -17.98 -8.62
CA ASP A 49 16.60 -18.31 -7.19
C ASP A 49 16.74 -17.12 -6.21
N LYS A 50 17.37 -16.00 -6.61
CA LYS A 50 17.38 -14.76 -5.82
C LYS A 50 16.11 -13.92 -5.99
N ALA A 51 15.18 -14.36 -6.83
CA ALA A 51 13.91 -13.69 -7.08
C ALA A 51 13.01 -13.67 -5.85
N ASP A 52 13.03 -14.67 -4.96
CA ASP A 52 12.06 -14.77 -3.86
C ASP A 52 12.05 -13.54 -2.93
N SER A 53 13.24 -13.04 -2.58
CA SER A 53 13.34 -11.87 -1.70
C SER A 53 13.00 -10.56 -2.41
N ALA A 54 13.44 -10.37 -3.66
CA ALA A 54 13.14 -9.15 -4.42
C ALA A 54 11.68 -9.10 -4.89
N ALA A 55 11.11 -10.26 -5.25
CA ALA A 55 9.74 -10.40 -5.69
C ALA A 55 8.75 -10.00 -4.61
N LYS A 56 9.00 -10.35 -3.34
CA LYS A 56 8.15 -9.90 -2.22
C LYS A 56 7.96 -8.37 -2.22
N TYR A 57 9.03 -7.60 -2.40
CA TYR A 57 8.94 -6.13 -2.37
C TYR A 57 8.41 -5.55 -3.69
N ILE A 58 8.78 -6.14 -4.82
CA ILE A 58 8.35 -5.63 -6.13
C ILE A 58 6.86 -5.89 -6.35
N LEU A 59 6.32 -7.01 -5.85
CA LEU A 59 4.88 -7.29 -5.85
C LEU A 59 4.09 -6.40 -4.91
N LEU A 60 4.77 -5.69 -4.02
CA LEU A 60 4.19 -4.74 -3.09
C LEU A 60 3.88 -3.39 -3.76
N ALA A 61 4.61 -3.04 -4.83
CA ALA A 61 4.36 -1.82 -5.60
C ALA A 61 2.94 -1.76 -6.20
N PRO A 62 2.43 -2.78 -6.94
CA PRO A 62 1.06 -2.75 -7.45
C PRO A 62 0.01 -2.75 -6.33
N ASP A 63 0.27 -3.38 -5.18
CA ASP A 63 -0.63 -3.36 -4.02
C ASP A 63 -0.75 -1.95 -3.43
N LEU A 64 0.39 -1.27 -3.26
CA LEU A 64 0.46 0.11 -2.78
C LEU A 64 -0.20 1.06 -3.78
N PHE A 65 0.07 0.92 -5.08
CA PHE A 65 -0.56 1.73 -6.11
C PHE A 65 -2.10 1.67 -6.03
N VAL A 66 -2.65 0.46 -5.93
CA VAL A 66 -4.11 0.26 -5.84
C VAL A 66 -4.66 0.86 -4.54
N LEU A 67 -3.97 0.66 -3.42
CA LEU A 67 -4.34 1.28 -2.15
C LEU A 67 -4.45 2.80 -2.29
N PHE A 68 -3.41 3.47 -2.81
CA PHE A 68 -3.43 4.93 -2.97
C PHE A 68 -4.48 5.40 -3.97
N ALA A 69 -4.67 4.68 -5.07
CA ALA A 69 -5.71 4.99 -6.06
C ALA A 69 -7.12 4.93 -5.45
N ARG A 70 -7.39 3.96 -4.57
CA ARG A 70 -8.67 3.86 -3.85
C ARG A 70 -8.84 4.95 -2.79
N LEU A 71 -7.78 5.25 -2.05
CA LEU A 71 -7.80 6.31 -1.03
C LEU A 71 -8.06 7.70 -1.63
N LEU A 72 -7.62 7.95 -2.87
CA LEU A 72 -7.98 9.16 -3.61
C LEU A 72 -9.49 9.30 -3.82
N GLN A 73 -10.17 8.20 -4.09
CA GLN A 73 -11.60 8.17 -4.39
C GLN A 73 -12.47 8.17 -3.12
N ASP A 74 -11.96 7.70 -1.99
CA ASP A 74 -12.74 7.61 -0.75
C ASP A 74 -13.01 8.99 -0.12
N LYS A 75 -14.29 9.33 0.11
CA LYS A 75 -14.69 10.63 0.69
C LYS A 75 -14.29 10.81 2.15
N ARG A 76 -14.02 9.72 2.88
CA ARG A 76 -13.60 9.72 4.30
C ARG A 76 -12.14 10.15 4.45
N VAL A 77 -11.35 10.14 3.37
CA VAL A 77 -9.94 10.53 3.41
C VAL A 77 -9.82 12.07 3.33
N PRO A 78 -9.11 12.73 4.27
CA PRO A 78 -8.92 14.18 4.25
C PRO A 78 -8.21 14.64 2.98
N THR A 79 -8.55 15.84 2.48
CA THR A 79 -8.00 16.39 1.23
C THR A 79 -6.47 16.46 1.21
N LYS A 80 -5.84 16.74 2.36
CA LYS A 80 -4.38 16.75 2.49
C LYS A 80 -3.77 15.37 2.25
N SER A 81 -4.36 14.35 2.86
CA SER A 81 -3.95 12.96 2.70
C SER A 81 -4.24 12.46 1.27
N LYS A 82 -5.31 12.92 0.64
CA LYS A 82 -5.57 12.70 -0.80
C LYS A 82 -4.53 13.35 -1.69
N ALA A 83 -4.11 14.58 -1.40
CA ALA A 83 -3.06 15.22 -2.18
C ALA A 83 -1.76 14.39 -2.14
N MET A 84 -1.42 13.86 -0.97
CA MET A 84 -0.26 12.97 -0.80
C MET A 84 -0.44 11.64 -1.56
N ALA A 85 -1.61 11.01 -1.48
CA ALA A 85 -1.93 9.83 -2.30
C ALA A 85 -1.82 10.13 -3.80
N GLY A 86 -2.23 11.33 -4.22
CA GLY A 86 -2.13 11.80 -5.60
C GLY A 86 -0.69 11.95 -6.06
N VAL A 87 0.20 12.47 -5.20
CA VAL A 87 1.63 12.53 -5.49
C VAL A 87 2.22 11.14 -5.68
N VAL A 88 1.90 10.19 -4.79
CA VAL A 88 2.39 8.80 -4.89
C VAL A 88 1.89 8.13 -6.18
N VAL A 89 0.60 8.26 -6.49
CA VAL A 89 0.03 7.71 -7.73
C VAL A 89 0.64 8.37 -8.97
N ALA A 90 0.85 9.68 -8.95
CA ALA A 90 1.49 10.40 -10.05
C ALA A 90 2.95 9.99 -10.22
N TYR A 91 3.64 9.66 -9.14
CA TYR A 91 5.01 9.16 -9.15
C TYR A 91 5.06 7.78 -9.82
N PHE A 92 4.25 6.81 -9.37
CA PHE A 92 4.11 5.49 -10.01
C PHE A 92 3.74 5.54 -11.52
N LEU A 93 2.99 6.56 -11.95
CA LEU A 93 2.59 6.75 -13.36
C LEU A 93 3.55 7.64 -14.16
N SER A 94 4.55 8.22 -13.50
CA SER A 94 5.48 9.15 -14.12
C SER A 94 6.34 8.43 -15.17
N PRO A 95 6.41 8.95 -16.42
CA PRO A 95 7.29 8.40 -17.46
C PRO A 95 8.77 8.37 -17.05
N LEU A 96 9.14 9.21 -16.08
CA LEU A 96 10.50 9.32 -15.55
C LEU A 96 10.89 8.15 -14.64
N ASP A 97 9.93 7.37 -14.12
CA ASP A 97 10.16 6.21 -13.23
C ASP A 97 10.28 4.89 -13.98
N VAL A 98 9.44 4.70 -15.01
CA VAL A 98 9.49 3.51 -15.89
C VAL A 98 10.75 3.52 -16.78
N MET A 99 11.31 4.70 -17.03
CA MET A 99 12.53 4.89 -17.82
C MET A 99 13.78 4.23 -17.21
N PRO A 100 14.10 4.40 -15.90
CA PRO A 100 15.20 3.72 -15.26
C PRO A 100 14.99 2.21 -15.10
N GLU A 101 13.77 1.67 -15.04
CA GLU A 101 13.52 0.22 -14.90
C GLU A 101 14.17 -0.62 -16.02
N ILE A 102 14.19 -0.08 -17.24
CA ILE A 102 14.80 -0.72 -18.42
C ILE A 102 16.34 -0.72 -18.32
N LEU A 103 16.92 0.25 -17.59
CA LEU A 103 18.37 0.50 -17.51
C LEU A 103 19.03 0.06 -16.19
N LEU A 104 18.29 0.07 -15.06
CA LEU A 104 18.80 -0.11 -13.69
C LEU A 104 18.31 -1.41 -13.04
N GLY A 105 17.36 -2.13 -13.67
CA GLY A 105 16.80 -3.36 -13.13
C GLY A 105 15.95 -3.14 -11.86
N PRO A 106 15.71 -4.18 -11.03
CA PRO A 106 14.76 -4.15 -9.91
C PRO A 106 15.05 -3.13 -8.79
N ILE A 107 16.17 -2.43 -8.86
CA ILE A 107 16.55 -1.36 -7.91
C ILE A 107 15.72 -0.09 -8.14
N GLY A 108 15.18 0.11 -9.34
CA GLY A 108 14.33 1.26 -9.67
C GLY A 108 13.09 1.36 -8.77
N PHE A 109 12.40 0.25 -8.51
CA PHE A 109 11.17 0.20 -7.70
C PHE A 109 11.35 0.58 -6.22
N LEU A 110 12.59 0.66 -5.74
CA LEU A 110 12.83 0.84 -4.32
C LEU A 110 12.44 2.24 -3.85
N ASP A 111 12.66 3.28 -4.65
CA ASP A 111 12.34 4.65 -4.23
C ASP A 111 10.82 4.91 -4.18
N ASP A 112 10.08 4.39 -5.16
CA ASP A 112 8.62 4.29 -5.23
C ASP A 112 8.03 3.68 -3.97
N ILE A 113 8.52 2.50 -3.61
CA ILE A 113 8.03 1.73 -2.46
C ILE A 113 8.34 2.48 -1.16
N ILE A 114 9.50 3.12 -1.05
CA ILE A 114 9.88 3.91 0.12
C ILE A 114 8.98 5.16 0.23
N LEU A 115 8.76 5.86 -0.88
CA LEU A 115 7.89 7.04 -0.94
C LEU A 115 6.46 6.66 -0.53
N ALA A 116 5.96 5.54 -1.07
CA ALA A 116 4.66 4.97 -0.73
C ALA A 116 4.58 4.60 0.76
N ALA A 117 5.57 3.93 1.33
CA ALA A 117 5.61 3.58 2.75
C ALA A 117 5.59 4.82 3.65
N TYR A 118 6.36 5.86 3.29
CA TYR A 118 6.40 7.12 4.04
C TYR A 118 5.07 7.87 3.97
N ALA A 119 4.49 7.98 2.78
CA ALA A 119 3.17 8.58 2.59
C ALA A 119 2.11 7.84 3.42
N LEU A 120 2.11 6.50 3.36
CA LEU A 120 1.15 5.69 4.08
C LEU A 120 1.31 5.81 5.60
N SER A 121 2.55 5.81 6.11
CA SER A 121 2.85 6.06 7.52
C SER A 121 2.29 7.40 8.00
N ARG A 122 2.42 8.45 7.18
CA ARG A 122 1.83 9.76 7.50
C ARG A 122 0.30 9.73 7.42
N MET A 123 -0.30 9.00 6.47
CA MET A 123 -1.75 8.81 6.39
C MET A 123 -2.31 8.03 7.58
N MET A 124 -1.58 7.09 8.15
CA MET A 124 -2.00 6.36 9.37
C MET A 124 -2.20 7.26 10.59
N ASN A 125 -1.62 8.47 10.58
CA ASN A 125 -1.84 9.47 11.63
C ASN A 125 -3.01 10.42 11.33
N GLU A 126 -3.50 10.48 10.09
CA GLU A 126 -4.51 11.45 9.62
C GLU A 126 -5.83 10.78 9.17
N VAL A 127 -5.79 9.49 8.81
CA VAL A 127 -6.89 8.69 8.27
C VAL A 127 -7.22 7.59 9.27
N ASP A 128 -8.51 7.31 9.46
CA ASP A 128 -8.96 6.19 10.29
C ASP A 128 -8.36 4.87 9.76
N LYS A 129 -7.75 4.10 10.65
CA LYS A 129 -7.12 2.81 10.33
C LYS A 129 -8.08 1.86 9.62
N HIS A 130 -9.37 1.89 9.95
CA HIS A 130 -10.39 1.06 9.32
C HIS A 130 -10.51 1.38 7.81
N VAL A 131 -10.46 2.65 7.44
CA VAL A 131 -10.49 3.08 6.02
C VAL A 131 -9.26 2.58 5.27
N LEU A 132 -8.08 2.65 5.88
CA LEU A 132 -6.85 2.16 5.26
C LEU A 132 -6.88 0.64 5.05
N LEU A 133 -7.37 -0.11 6.04
CA LEU A 133 -7.48 -1.58 5.97
C LEU A 133 -8.54 -2.05 4.98
N GLU A 134 -9.67 -1.35 4.87
CA GLU A 134 -10.71 -1.66 3.87
C GLU A 134 -10.19 -1.60 2.43
N HIS A 135 -9.21 -0.73 2.16
CA HIS A 135 -8.65 -0.54 0.83
C HIS A 135 -7.38 -1.34 0.57
N TRP A 136 -6.82 -2.01 1.59
CA TRP A 136 -5.62 -2.81 1.46
C TRP A 136 -5.90 -4.15 0.77
N ASN A 137 -5.06 -4.49 -0.21
CA ASN A 137 -5.20 -5.69 -1.03
C ASN A 137 -4.03 -6.68 -0.89
N GLY A 138 -3.01 -6.33 -0.11
CA GLY A 138 -1.83 -7.19 0.06
C GLY A 138 -2.12 -8.37 0.99
N GLU A 139 -1.33 -9.43 0.83
CA GLU A 139 -1.47 -10.68 1.61
C GLU A 139 -1.02 -10.53 3.07
N ALA A 140 -0.07 -9.63 3.33
CA ALA A 140 0.47 -9.35 4.66
C ALA A 140 -0.28 -8.22 5.37
N ASP A 141 -0.12 -8.10 6.70
CA ASP A 141 -0.69 -6.98 7.45
C ASP A 141 -0.10 -5.65 6.96
N LEU A 142 -0.97 -4.66 6.73
CA LEU A 142 -0.59 -3.35 6.21
C LEU A 142 0.43 -2.65 7.11
N LEU A 143 0.24 -2.70 8.43
CA LEU A 143 1.07 -1.98 9.38
C LEU A 143 2.44 -2.62 9.49
N GLU A 144 2.49 -3.95 9.58
CA GLU A 144 3.74 -4.72 9.55
C GLU A 144 4.51 -4.45 8.26
N THR A 145 3.81 -4.45 7.12
CA THR A 145 4.40 -4.19 5.82
C THR A 145 5.03 -2.80 5.74
N VAL A 146 4.33 -1.76 6.21
CA VAL A 146 4.87 -0.39 6.25
C VAL A 146 6.09 -0.29 7.16
N GLN A 147 6.04 -0.91 8.34
CA GLN A 147 7.17 -0.91 9.27
C GLN A 147 8.38 -1.64 8.70
N GLU A 148 8.18 -2.79 8.06
CA GLU A 148 9.24 -3.55 7.38
C GLU A 148 9.89 -2.71 6.27
N LEU A 149 9.08 -2.04 5.45
CA LEU A 149 9.55 -1.17 4.38
C LEU A 149 10.35 0.03 4.89
N LEU A 150 9.83 0.74 5.91
CA LEU A 150 10.51 1.90 6.50
C LEU A 150 11.85 1.49 7.12
N LYS A 151 11.89 0.38 7.86
CA LYS A 151 13.12 -0.13 8.45
C LYS A 151 14.16 -0.48 7.39
N LYS A 152 13.73 -1.15 6.30
CA LYS A 152 14.62 -1.43 5.16
C LYS A 152 15.11 -0.16 4.48
N ALA A 153 14.24 0.84 4.34
CA ALA A 153 14.63 2.14 3.80
C ALA A 153 15.74 2.79 4.62
N GLU A 154 15.58 2.82 5.95
CA GLU A 154 16.58 3.33 6.89
C GLU A 154 17.90 2.56 6.78
N GLU A 155 17.86 1.23 6.80
CA GLU A 155 19.06 0.37 6.64
C GLU A 155 19.77 0.63 5.30
N LEU A 156 19.03 0.82 4.21
CA LEU A 156 19.61 1.09 2.88
C LEU A 156 20.25 2.48 2.81
N VAL A 157 19.60 3.49 3.40
CA VAL A 157 20.13 4.86 3.48
C VAL A 157 21.40 4.87 4.33
N ASP A 158 21.37 4.27 5.52
CA ASP A 158 22.52 4.21 6.42
C ASP A 158 23.70 3.52 5.74
N ASN A 159 23.51 2.35 5.15
CA ASN A 159 24.60 1.62 4.51
C ASN A 159 25.21 2.38 3.31
N LYS A 160 24.40 3.08 2.52
CA LYS A 160 24.87 3.83 1.34
C LYS A 160 25.56 5.14 1.73
N VAL A 161 24.98 5.88 2.68
CA VAL A 161 25.53 7.14 3.19
C VAL A 161 26.81 6.88 3.98
N LEU A 162 26.79 5.92 4.91
CA LEU A 162 27.96 5.57 5.71
C LEU A 162 29.09 5.02 4.83
N GLY A 163 28.79 4.19 3.83
CA GLY A 163 29.79 3.71 2.87
C GLY A 163 30.44 4.83 2.06
N THR A 164 29.64 5.80 1.61
CA THR A 164 30.14 6.97 0.86
C THR A 164 31.04 7.84 1.74
N ILE A 165 30.61 8.13 2.97
CA ILE A 165 31.39 8.92 3.94
C ILE A 165 32.69 8.19 4.29
N LYS A 166 32.62 6.88 4.56
CA LYS A 166 33.79 6.07 4.90
C LYS A 166 34.80 6.03 3.75
N ASN A 167 34.34 5.89 2.51
CA ASN A 167 35.22 5.90 1.34
C ASN A 167 35.85 7.27 1.09
N LEU A 168 35.17 8.37 1.42
CA LEU A 168 35.75 9.72 1.35
C LEU A 168 36.78 9.97 2.47
N LEU A 169 36.53 9.45 3.67
CA LEU A 169 37.44 9.58 4.81
C LEU A 169 38.68 8.68 4.71
N ASN A 170 38.55 7.48 4.13
CA ASN A 170 39.67 6.55 3.91
C ASN A 170 40.56 6.91 2.70
N LYS A 171 40.24 7.96 1.94
CA LYS A 171 41.00 8.38 0.74
C LYS A 171 42.14 9.37 1.05
N LYS A 172 42.75 9.29 2.24
CA LYS A 172 43.95 10.05 2.63
C LYS A 172 45.15 9.13 2.77
#